data_AF-A0A2E2KQP0-F1
#
_entry.id   AF-A0A2E2KQP0-F1
#
_cell.length_a   1.000
_cell.length_b   1.000
_cell.length_c   1.000
_cell.angle_alpha   90.00
_cell.angle_beta   90.00
_cell.angle_gamma   90.00
#
_symmetry.space_group_name_H-M   'P 1'
#
loop_
_entity.id
_entity.type
_entity.pdbx_description
1 polymer ?
#
loop_
_entity_poly.entity_id
_entity_poly.type
_entity_poly.pdbx_seq_one_letter_code
_entity_poly.pdbx_strand_id
1 'polypeptide(L)' 'MSAPMAHEPALLRNLMDRFVARRARNKVYRETLAELRSLSDRDLSDLGLARSNISSVAWEAANGAR' A
#
# COMPACT_ATOMS: atom_id res chain seq x y z
N MET A 1 -30.62 8.85 -33.48
CA MET A 1 -30.59 8.25 -32.13
C MET A 1 -29.58 7.11 -32.19
N SER A 2 -28.31 7.40 -31.89
CA SER A 2 -27.22 6.42 -32.01
C SER A 2 -26.61 6.21 -30.63
N ALA A 3 -26.66 4.97 -30.16
CA ALA A 3 -26.16 4.56 -28.85
C ALA A 3 -24.62 4.62 -28.77
N PRO A 4 -24.04 4.86 -27.58
CA PRO A 4 -22.60 5.02 -27.39
C PRO A 4 -21.89 3.67 -27.37
N MET A 5 -20.92 3.47 -28.27
CA MET A 5 -20.06 2.28 -28.36
C MET A 5 -18.66 2.60 -27.83
N ALA A 6 -18.49 2.74 -26.51
CA ALA A 6 -17.19 2.90 -25.89
C ALA A 6 -17.15 2.28 -24.48
N HIS A 7 -17.10 0.94 -24.37
CA HIS A 7 -17.15 0.25 -23.07
C HIS A 7 -15.99 -0.71 -22.80
N GLU A 8 -15.20 -1.14 -23.78
CA GLU A 8 -14.06 -2.06 -23.56
C GLU A 8 -12.73 -1.41 -23.12
N PRO A 9 -12.24 -0.31 -23.74
CA PRO A 9 -10.91 0.22 -23.41
C PRO A 9 -10.84 0.79 -21.99
N ALA A 10 -11.97 1.28 -21.47
CA ALA A 10 -12.07 1.81 -20.11
C ALA A 10 -11.96 0.72 -19.04
N LEU A 11 -12.49 -0.48 -19.26
CA LEU A 11 -12.40 -1.59 -18.30
C LEU A 11 -10.96 -2.08 -18.14
N LEU A 12 -10.26 -2.27 -19.26
CA LEU A 12 -8.84 -2.64 -19.25
C LEU A 12 -7.97 -1.58 -18.58
N ARG A 13 -8.20 -0.30 -18.90
CA ARG A 13 -7.55 0.84 -18.24
C ARG A 13 -7.78 0.80 -16.72
N ASN A 14 -9.03 0.69 -16.28
CA ASN A 14 -9.39 0.63 -14.86
C ASN A 14 -8.75 -0.55 -14.13
N LEU A 15 -8.64 -1.71 -14.78
CA LEU A 15 -7.98 -2.89 -14.22
C LEU A 15 -6.48 -2.66 -14.06
N MET A 16 -5.83 -2.07 -15.08
CA MET A 16 -4.41 -1.72 -15.03
C MET A 16 -4.13 -0.67 -13.94
N ASP A 17 -4.96 0.37 -13.85
CA ASP A 17 -4.82 1.41 -12.82
C ASP A 17 -4.94 0.82 -11.41
N ARG A 18 -5.89 -0.11 -11.19
CA ARG A 18 -6.02 -0.85 -9.93
C ARG A 18 -4.81 -1.74 -9.62
N PHE A 19 -4.24 -2.38 -10.64
CA PHE A 19 -3.05 -3.21 -10.48
C PHE A 19 -1.82 -2.38 -10.12
N VAL A 20 -1.59 -1.28 -10.84
CA VAL A 20 -0.50 -0.33 -10.57
C VAL A 20 -0.63 0.24 -9.17
N ALA A 21 -1.83 0.70 -8.79
CA ALA A 21 -2.10 1.19 -7.44
C ALA A 21 -1.84 0.11 -6.38
N ARG A 22 -2.30 -1.13 -6.59
CA ARG A 22 -2.04 -2.25 -5.67
C ARG A 22 -0.54 -2.53 -5.54
N ARG A 23 0.20 -2.52 -6.66
CA ARG A 23 1.64 -2.77 -6.67
C ARG A 23 2.39 -1.68 -5.90
N ALA A 24 2.01 -0.42 -6.08
CA ALA A 24 2.58 0.70 -5.34
C ALA A 24 2.38 0.56 -3.83
N ARG A 25 1.14 0.27 -3.38
CA ARG A 25 0.84 0.02 -1.96
C ARG A 25 1.62 -1.17 -1.40
N ASN A 26 1.68 -2.27 -2.14
CA ASN A 26 2.42 -3.45 -1.72
C ASN A 26 3.94 -3.19 -1.61
N LYS A 27 4.50 -2.31 -2.45
CA LYS A 27 5.90 -1.89 -2.35
C LYS A 27 6.14 -1.15 -1.03
N VAL A 28 5.35 -0.11 -0.76
CA VAL A 28 5.43 0.67 0.50
C VAL A 28 5.29 -0.24 1.71
N TYR A 29 4.27 -1.10 1.73
CA TYR A 29 4.07 -2.06 2.83
C TYR A 29 5.32 -2.90 3.11
N ARG A 30 5.91 -3.49 2.07
CA ARG A 30 7.06 -4.40 2.23
C ARG A 30 8.33 -3.67 2.65
N GLU A 31 8.55 -2.47 2.12
CA GLU A 31 9.69 -1.62 2.49
C GLU A 31 9.58 -1.19 3.96
N THR A 32 8.46 -0.59 4.36
CA THR A 32 8.22 -0.18 5.75
C THR A 32 8.29 -1.36 6.71
N LEU A 33 7.72 -2.52 6.33
CA LEU A 33 7.78 -3.72 7.15
C LEU A 33 9.22 -4.20 7.36
N ALA A 34 10.05 -4.18 6.31
CA ALA A 34 11.44 -4.61 6.39
C ALA A 34 12.27 -3.64 7.25
N GLU A 35 12.11 -2.34 7.04
CA GLU A 35 12.79 -1.30 7.81
C GLU A 35 12.44 -1.40 9.29
N LEU A 36 11.15 -1.43 9.65
CA LEU A 36 10.72 -1.53 11.05
C LEU A 36 11.16 -2.85 11.70
N ARG A 37 11.18 -3.95 10.95
CA ARG A 37 11.67 -5.24 11.48
C ARG A 37 13.17 -5.26 11.72
N SER A 38 13.92 -4.43 11.00
CA SER A 38 15.38 -4.30 11.14
C SER A 38 15.79 -3.50 12.39
N LEU A 39 14.87 -2.73 12.96
CA LEU A 39 15.09 -1.96 14.17
C LEU A 39 15.19 -2.85 15.42
N SER A 40 15.96 -2.37 16.40
CA SER A 40 16.03 -3.01 17.71
C SER A 40 14.78 -2.72 18.54
N ASP A 41 14.57 -3.48 19.62
CA ASP A 41 13.43 -3.23 20.52
C ASP A 41 13.53 -1.87 21.22
N ARG A 42 14.75 -1.34 21.41
CA ARG A 42 14.98 0.01 21.94
C ARG A 42 14.57 1.06 20.91
N ASP A 43 15.05 0.95 19.68
CA ASP A 43 14.71 1.93 18.62
C ASP A 43 13.19 1.96 18.38
N LEU A 44 12.54 0.79 18.40
CA LEU A 44 11.07 0.70 18.33
C LEU A 44 10.41 1.37 19.54
N SER A 45 10.91 1.11 20.75
CA SER A 45 10.40 1.75 21.98
C SER A 45 10.57 3.26 21.98
N ASP A 46 11.68 3.79 21.45
CA ASP A 46 11.95 5.22 21.34
C ASP A 46 10.96 5.89 20.36
N LEU A 47 10.49 5.14 19.35
CA LEU A 47 9.40 5.55 18.46
C LEU A 47 8.00 5.31 19.06
N GLY A 48 7.89 4.75 20.26
CA GLY A 48 6.62 4.41 20.90
C GLY A 48 5.90 3.20 20.28
N LEU A 49 6.63 2.29 19.63
CA LEU A 49 6.09 1.12 18.94
C LEU A 49 6.50 -0.20 19.60
N ALA A 50 5.57 -1.16 19.67
CA ALA A 50 5.90 -2.55 19.96
C ALA A 50 6.07 -3.36 18.66
N ARG A 51 6.79 -4.50 18.70
CA ARG A 51 6.95 -5.38 17.52
C ARG A 51 5.62 -5.85 16.93
N SER A 52 4.59 -6.02 17.76
CA SER A 52 3.25 -6.39 17.31
C SER A 52 2.57 -5.28 16.48
N ASN A 53 2.96 -4.01 16.66
CA ASN A 53 2.42 -2.88 15.89
C ASN A 53 2.98 -2.80 14.47
N ILE A 54 4.17 -3.37 14.21
CA ILE A 54 4.90 -3.22 12.94
C ILE A 54 4.03 -3.53 11.72
N SER A 55 3.26 -4.62 11.77
CA SER A 55 2.37 -5.00 10.66
C SER A 55 1.23 -3.99 10.43
N SER A 56 0.66 -3.42 11.51
CA SER A 56 -0.39 -2.40 11.42
C SER A 56 0.17 -1.10 10.85
N VAL A 57 1.31 -0.64 11.36
CA VAL A 57 1.97 0.59 10.91
C VAL A 57 2.39 0.48 9.44
N ALA A 58 2.96 -0.65 9.02
CA ALA A 58 3.30 -0.87 7.61
C ALA A 58 2.06 -0.87 6.71
N TRP A 59 0.94 -1.41 7.20
CA TRP A 59 -0.33 -1.38 6.48
C TRP A 59 -0.92 0.03 6.40
N GLU A 60 -0.86 0.80 7.48
CA GLU A 60 -1.26 2.21 7.52
C GLU A 60 -0.41 3.07 6.59
N ALA A 61 0.92 2.89 6.57
CA ALA A 61 1.79 3.59 5.63
C ALA A 61 1.42 3.30 4.16
N ALA A 62 1.04 2.06 3.86
CA ALA A 62 0.66 1.64 2.51
C ALA A 62 -0.74 2.11 2.07
N ASN A 63 -1.67 2.38 3.00
CA ASN A 63 -3.07 2.68 2.69
C ASN A 63 -3.56 4.06 3.16
N GLY A 64 -2.83 4.70 4.07
CA GLY A 64 -3.16 5.93 4.77
C GLY A 64 -2.46 7.17 4.24
N ALA A 65 -1.61 7.06 3.22
CA ALA A 65 -1.19 8.20 2.40
C ALA A 65 -2.42 8.69 1.60
N ARG A 66 -3.25 9.51 2.27
CA ARG A 66 -4.39 10.21 1.68
C ARG A 66 -4.12 11.70 1.70
#